data_AF-A0A0G1AZF6-F1
#
_entry.id   AF-A0A0G1AZF6-F1
#
_cell.length_a   1.000
_cell.length_b   1.000
_cell.length_c   1.000
_cell.angle_alpha   90.00
_cell.angle_beta   90.00
_cell.angle_gamma   90.00
#
_symmetry.space_group_name_H-M   'P 1'
#
loop_
_entity.id
_entity.type
_entity.pdbx_description
1 polymer ?
#
loop_
_entity_poly.entity_id
_entity_poly.type
_entity_poly.pdbx_seq_one_letter_code
_entity_poly.pdbx_strand_id
1 'polypeptide(L)' 'MSAGILHTNAAQPSVVRSTGTMLWNRTGSWRFLRPRYAEKIAPCSEACPVGADIAKIAFLVSQGALEEAWLRIREENPFP' A
#
# COMPACT_ATOMS: atom_id res chain seq x y z
N MET A 1 35.10 33.87 -17.33
CA MET A 1 33.64 34.10 -17.29
C MET A 1 33.01 33.11 -18.27
N SER A 2 32.55 31.95 -17.80
CA SER A 2 31.90 30.95 -18.67
C SER A 2 30.41 30.93 -18.36
N ALA A 3 29.60 31.13 -19.40
CA ALA A 3 28.15 31.04 -19.36
C ALA A 3 27.70 29.60 -19.03
N GLY A 4 26.59 29.50 -18.29
CA GLY A 4 26.20 28.29 -17.58
C GLY A 4 25.62 27.15 -18.41
N ILE A 5 25.34 26.06 -17.68
CA ILE A 5 24.27 25.11 -18.00
C ILE A 5 23.45 24.99 -16.72
N LEU A 6 22.36 25.76 -16.63
CA LEU A 6 21.29 25.43 -15.68
C LEU A 6 20.65 24.14 -16.20
N HIS A 7 20.95 23.01 -15.58
CA HIS A 7 20.21 21.78 -15.85
C HIS A 7 18.76 22.02 -15.45
N THR A 8 17.88 22.17 -16.43
CA THR A 8 16.44 22.26 -16.18
C THR A 8 15.97 20.91 -15.64
N ASN A 9 15.19 20.91 -14.55
CA ASN A 9 14.60 19.70 -13.97
C ASN A 9 13.59 18.98 -14.88
N ALA A 10 13.40 19.44 -16.12
CA ALA A 10 12.49 18.84 -17.09
C ALA A 10 12.84 17.39 -17.45
N ALA A 11 14.11 16.98 -17.26
CA ALA A 11 14.55 15.60 -17.48
C ALA A 11 14.47 14.70 -16.23
N GLN A 12 14.11 15.25 -15.06
CA GLN A 12 14.00 14.47 -13.83
C GLN A 12 12.61 13.83 -13.74
N PRO A 13 12.52 12.51 -13.48
CA PRO A 13 11.22 11.87 -13.27
C PRO A 13 10.57 12.43 -11.99
N SER A 14 9.24 12.61 -12.03
CA SER A 14 8.46 13.14 -10.90
C SER A 14 8.51 12.27 -9.63
N VAL A 15 8.98 11.03 -9.77
CA VAL A 15 9.19 10.08 -8.69
C VAL A 15 10.49 9.32 -8.94
N VAL A 16 11.18 8.95 -7.86
CA VAL A 16 12.37 8.12 -7.93
C VAL A 16 11.96 6.74 -8.44
N ARG A 17 12.30 6.43 -9.69
CA ARG A 17 12.03 5.13 -10.33
C ARG A 17 13.28 4.65 -11.05
N SER A 18 13.69 3.41 -10.78
CA SER A 18 14.72 2.74 -11.56
C SER A 18 14.18 2.43 -12.96
N THR A 19 14.95 2.77 -14.00
CA THR A 19 14.69 2.38 -15.40
C THR A 19 15.38 1.06 -15.77
N GLY A 20 16.22 0.52 -14.89
CA GLY A 20 16.95 -0.73 -15.11
C GLY A 20 16.13 -1.98 -14.82
N THR A 21 16.51 -3.10 -15.44
CA THR A 21 15.91 -4.41 -15.13
C THR A 21 16.54 -5.03 -13.89
N MET A 22 15.77 -5.82 -13.15
CA MET A 22 16.26 -6.59 -11.99
C MET A 22 16.57 -8.05 -12.32
N LEU A 23 16.83 -8.38 -13.59
CA LEU A 23 17.05 -9.76 -14.06
C LEU A 23 18.26 -10.45 -13.42
N TRP A 24 19.24 -9.68 -12.95
CA TRP A 24 20.39 -10.21 -12.21
C TRP A 24 20.01 -10.74 -10.82
N ASN A 25 18.90 -10.26 -10.25
CA ASN A 25 18.43 -10.69 -8.94
C ASN A 25 17.83 -12.10 -9.06
N ARG A 26 18.55 -13.09 -8.54
CA ARG A 26 18.13 -14.50 -8.56
C ARG A 26 17.06 -14.75 -7.49
N THR A 27 15.82 -14.35 -7.80
CA THR A 27 14.65 -14.53 -6.93
C THR A 27 14.12 -15.97 -6.97
N GLY A 28 14.87 -16.93 -6.43
CA GLY A 28 14.38 -18.32 -6.36
C GLY A 28 15.22 -19.29 -5.56
N SER A 29 16.55 -19.13 -5.56
CA SER A 29 17.49 -20.06 -4.92
C SER A 29 17.74 -19.80 -3.43
N TRP A 30 17.12 -18.78 -2.83
CA TRP A 30 17.36 -18.33 -1.45
C TRP A 30 16.18 -18.57 -0.50
N ARG A 31 15.34 -19.56 -0.80
CA ARG A 31 14.15 -19.84 0.00
C ARG A 31 14.44 -20.90 1.07
N PHE A 32 14.93 -20.47 2.23
CA PHE A 32 15.08 -21.34 3.41
C PHE A 32 13.79 -21.45 4.24
N LEU A 33 12.85 -20.52 4.07
CA LEU A 33 11.55 -20.53 4.74
C LEU A 33 10.44 -20.95 3.77
N ARG A 34 9.54 -21.83 4.25
CA ARG A 34 8.28 -22.11 3.57
C ARG A 34 7.16 -21.31 4.23
N PRO A 35 6.45 -20.42 3.49
CA PRO A 35 5.28 -19.74 4.04
C PRO A 35 4.24 -20.79 4.42
N ARG A 36 3.63 -20.61 5.58
CA ARG A 36 2.43 -21.34 5.99
C ARG A 36 1.28 -20.37 6.01
N TYR A 37 0.12 -20.79 5.50
CA TYR A 37 -1.10 -20.05 5.70
C TYR A 37 -1.39 -19.97 7.20
N ALA A 38 -1.62 -18.76 7.67
CA ALA A 38 -2.01 -18.47 9.03
C ALA A 38 -3.10 -17.41 8.96
N GLU A 39 -4.20 -17.66 9.65
CA GLU A 39 -5.23 -16.66 9.91
C GLU A 39 -4.60 -15.53 10.72
N LYS A 40 -4.72 -14.30 10.23
CA LYS A 40 -4.15 -13.10 10.86
C LYS A 40 -5.12 -11.95 10.74
N ILE A 41 -5.08 -11.08 11.75
CA ILE A 41 -5.75 -9.78 11.69
C ILE A 41 -4.94 -8.88 10.75
N ALA A 42 -5.64 -8.11 9.91
CA ALA A 42 -4.98 -7.14 9.05
C ALA A 42 -4.23 -6.10 9.90
N PRO A 43 -3.01 -5.70 9.52
CA PRO A 43 -2.21 -4.79 10.34
C PRO A 43 -2.89 -3.43 10.54
N CYS A 44 -3.68 -2.97 9.58
CA CYS A 44 -4.48 -1.75 9.73
C CYS A 44 -5.56 -1.89 10.81
N SER A 45 -6.27 -3.02 10.84
CA SER A 45 -7.28 -3.30 11.87
C SER A 45 -6.66 -3.51 13.25
N GLU A 46 -5.51 -4.20 13.32
CA GLU A 46 -4.77 -4.40 14.57
C GLU A 46 -4.25 -3.07 15.14
N ALA A 47 -3.81 -2.16 14.28
CA ALA A 47 -3.40 -0.81 14.68
C ALA A 47 -4.58 0.13 15.02
N CYS A 48 -5.82 -0.24 14.71
CA CYS A 48 -6.98 0.60 14.94
C CYS A 48 -7.44 0.54 16.41
N PRO A 49 -7.51 1.66 17.14
CA PRO A 49 -7.91 1.65 18.55
C PRO A 49 -9.32 1.12 18.81
N VAL A 50 -10.23 1.32 17.84
CA VAL A 50 -11.62 0.85 17.89
C VAL A 50 -11.80 -0.52 17.23
N GLY A 51 -10.70 -1.14 16.76
CA GLY A 51 -10.75 -2.45 16.12
C GLY A 51 -11.44 -2.48 14.77
N ALA A 52 -11.40 -1.35 14.03
CA ALA A 52 -12.17 -1.25 12.79
C ALA A 52 -11.71 -2.25 11.71
N ASP A 53 -12.65 -2.85 10.99
CA ASP A 53 -12.35 -3.74 9.85
C ASP A 53 -12.08 -2.94 8.57
N ILE A 54 -10.95 -2.22 8.60
CA ILE A 54 -10.49 -1.33 7.55
C ILE A 54 -10.35 -2.07 6.22
N ALA A 55 -9.93 -3.34 6.24
CA ALA A 55 -9.82 -4.15 5.02
C ALA A 55 -11.18 -4.34 4.34
N LYS A 56 -12.22 -4.71 5.12
CA LYS A 56 -13.57 -4.86 4.58
C LYS A 56 -14.20 -3.54 4.17
N ILE A 57 -13.97 -2.46 4.93
CA ILE A 57 -14.43 -1.11 4.57
C ILE A 57 -13.82 -0.69 3.22
N ALA A 58 -12.50 -0.81 3.06
CA ALA A 58 -11.82 -0.47 1.81
C ALA A 58 -12.30 -1.33 0.63
N PHE A 59 -12.56 -2.62 0.88
CA PHE A 59 -13.16 -3.50 -0.11
C PHE A 59 -14.55 -3.03 -0.55
N LEU A 60 -15.46 -2.73 0.39
CA LEU A 60 -16.81 -2.24 0.07
C LEU A 60 -16.77 -0.91 -0.71
N VAL A 61 -15.91 0.03 -0.31
CA VAL A 61 -15.69 1.28 -1.04
C VAL A 61 -15.21 1.02 -2.48
N SER A 62 -14.29 0.07 -2.66
CA SER A 62 -13.80 -0.30 -4.01
C SER A 62 -14.89 -0.87 -4.93
N GLN A 63 -15.96 -1.43 -4.34
CA GLN A 63 -17.13 -1.93 -5.07
C GLN A 63 -18.22 -0.86 -5.26
N GLY A 64 -18.03 0.36 -4.74
CA GLY A 64 -19.05 1.42 -4.74
C GLY A 64 -20.17 1.22 -3.71
N ALA A 65 -20.04 0.23 -2.82
CA ALA A 65 -20.99 -0.11 -1.76
C ALA A 65 -20.78 0.81 -0.53
N LEU A 66 -21.06 2.11 -0.71
CA LEU A 66 -20.73 3.14 0.27
C LEU A 66 -21.60 3.07 1.54
N GLU A 67 -22.88 2.73 1.40
CA GLU A 67 -23.79 2.61 2.54
C GLU A 67 -23.36 1.43 3.44
N GLU A 68 -23.03 0.30 2.82
CA GLU A 68 -22.53 -0.88 3.52
C GLU A 68 -21.18 -0.60 4.19
N ALA A 69 -20.29 0.14 3.53
CA ALA A 69 -19.03 0.58 4.12
C ALA A 69 -19.26 1.46 5.35
N TRP A 70 -20.20 2.40 5.27
CA TRP A 70 -20.55 3.28 6.39
C TRP A 70 -21.19 2.52 7.55
N LEU A 71 -22.14 1.62 7.27
CA LEU A 71 -22.73 0.75 8.27
C LEU A 71 -21.67 -0.08 8.98
N ARG A 72 -20.70 -0.62 8.22
CA ARG A 72 -19.57 -1.39 8.78
C ARG A 72 -18.74 -0.57 9.76
N ILE A 73 -18.44 0.70 9.45
CA ILE A 73 -17.73 1.60 10.38
C ILE A 73 -18.56 1.80 11.66
N ARG A 74 -19.88 1.98 11.52
CA ARG A 74 -20.78 2.27 12.63
C ARG A 74 -21.02 1.11 13.58
N GLU A 75 -20.82 -0.13 13.13
CA GLU A 75 -20.86 -1.32 13.98
C GLU A 75 -19.82 -1.24 15.10
N GLU A 76 -18.63 -0.74 14.79
CA GLU A 76 -17.48 -0.68 15.70
C GLU A 76 -17.34 0.69 16.36
N ASN A 77 -17.71 1.76 15.65
CA ASN A 77 -17.56 3.13 16.12
C ASN A 77 -18.86 3.95 15.94
N PRO A 78 -19.61 4.26 17.02
CA PRO A 78 -20.80 5.11 16.94
C PRO A 78 -20.49 6.56 16.57
N PHE A 79 -19.22 6.98 16.62
CA PHE A 79 -18.70 8.29 16.19
C PHE A 79 -17.73 8.11 15.00
N PRO A 80 -18.25 7.72 13.82
CA PRO A 80 -17.44 7.39 12.64
C PRO A 80 -16.63 8.58 12.11
#